data_AF-A0A963XCF3-F1
#
_entry.id   AF-A0A963XCF3-F1
#
_cell.length_a   1.000
_cell.length_b   1.000
_cell.length_c   1.000
_cell.angle_alpha   90.00
_cell.angle_beta   90.00
_cell.angle_gamma   90.00
#
_symmetry.space_group_name_H-M   'P 1'
#
loop_
_entity.id
_entity.type
_entity.pdbx_description
1 polymer ?
#
loop_
_entity_poly.entity_id
_entity_poly.type
_entity_poly.pdbx_seq_one_letter_code
_entity_poly.pdbx_strand_id
1 'polypeptide(L)'
;MAEAAAMDLAKIGPPAMRANGAWKMMSDVYAKKMNVHYLTHMIHGVHFYIFTSKPAKNGRLDGLRLRSVPIYDAFFRGLGATPVRMAPPAVYTALERGTVDGYGWPNWGVADFGWQKYTKFQYGPGFLNAGVHILVNLDKWKGLAEDQRRCLTTMALWVEKEWPKWREGVNKEQNAILRKAGVKYVNLGPNFPKKAADLYWADIAKANPDFVKKIRPLMEK
;
A
#
# COMPACT_ATOMS: atom_id res chain seq x y z
N MET A 1 -12.75 8.31 2.41
CA MET A 1 -12.94 9.17 1.21
C MET A 1 -12.07 8.65 0.07
N ALA A 2 -12.56 8.69 -1.17
CA ALA A 2 -11.86 8.08 -2.31
C ALA A 2 -10.53 8.77 -2.64
N GLU A 3 -10.40 10.08 -2.41
CA GLU A 3 -9.17 10.81 -2.76
C GLU A 3 -7.96 10.41 -1.91
N ALA A 4 -8.17 10.05 -0.64
CA ALA A 4 -7.10 9.64 0.27
C ALA A 4 -6.32 8.42 -0.26
N ALA A 5 -7.01 7.52 -0.97
CA ALA A 5 -6.44 6.34 -1.60
C ALA A 5 -5.39 6.65 -2.68
N ALA A 6 -5.35 7.87 -3.22
CA ALA A 6 -4.35 8.26 -4.22
C ALA A 6 -2.92 8.19 -3.66
N MET A 7 -2.73 8.28 -2.33
CA MET A 7 -1.41 8.09 -1.71
C MET A 7 -0.81 6.72 -2.00
N ASP A 8 -1.64 5.68 -2.05
CA ASP A 8 -1.20 4.31 -2.31
C ASP A 8 -0.74 4.11 -3.77
N LEU A 9 -1.09 5.04 -4.66
CA LEU A 9 -0.77 5.03 -6.09
C LEU A 9 0.45 5.88 -6.44
N ALA A 10 1.02 6.62 -5.50
CA ALA A 10 2.15 7.50 -5.74
C ALA A 10 3.41 6.72 -6.15
N LYS A 11 3.97 7.03 -7.31
CA LYS A 11 5.25 6.46 -7.78
C LYS A 11 6.45 7.17 -7.15
N ILE A 12 6.24 8.37 -6.64
CA ILE A 12 7.24 9.19 -5.95
C ILE A 12 6.96 9.31 -4.46
N GLY A 13 8.04 9.46 -3.69
CA GLY A 13 7.96 9.62 -2.24
C GLY A 13 7.56 11.05 -1.81
N PRO A 14 7.27 11.23 -0.52
CA PRO A 14 6.83 12.52 0.04
C PRO A 14 7.73 13.73 -0.31
N PRO A 15 9.08 13.64 -0.30
CA PRO A 15 9.91 14.79 -0.66
C PRO A 15 9.64 15.34 -2.07
N ALA A 16 9.49 14.46 -3.06
CA ALA A 16 9.19 14.85 -4.43
C ALA A 16 7.74 15.36 -4.58
N MET A 17 6.79 14.76 -3.86
CA MET A 17 5.41 15.24 -3.80
C MET A 17 5.30 16.64 -3.17
N ARG A 18 6.13 16.95 -2.18
CA ARG A 18 6.22 18.29 -1.57
C ARG A 18 6.74 19.31 -2.58
N ALA A 19 7.75 18.94 -3.37
CA ALA A 19 8.36 19.81 -4.36
C ALA A 19 7.43 20.14 -5.54
N ASN A 20 6.55 19.21 -5.95
CA ASN A 20 5.71 19.39 -7.13
C ASN A 20 4.24 19.76 -6.84
N GLY A 21 3.90 19.99 -5.57
CA GLY A 21 2.56 20.40 -5.13
C GLY A 21 1.56 19.26 -4.90
N ALA A 22 1.88 18.00 -5.23
CA ALA A 22 1.01 16.86 -4.94
C ALA A 22 0.73 16.74 -3.43
N TRP A 23 1.76 16.95 -2.59
CA TRP A 23 1.62 16.88 -1.14
C TRP A 23 0.67 17.94 -0.61
N LYS A 24 0.73 19.17 -1.15
CA LYS A 24 -0.17 20.25 -0.76
C LYS A 24 -1.61 19.90 -1.13
N MET A 25 -1.83 19.41 -2.36
CA MET A 25 -3.16 19.01 -2.81
C MET A 25 -3.76 17.90 -1.93
N MET A 26 -2.95 16.90 -1.56
CA MET A 26 -3.39 15.87 -0.62
C MET A 26 -3.65 16.43 0.78
N SER A 27 -2.73 17.23 1.32
CA SER A 27 -2.90 17.88 2.63
C SER A 27 -4.18 18.74 2.70
N ASP A 28 -4.50 19.48 1.65
CA ASP A 28 -5.73 20.29 1.57
C ASP A 28 -6.99 19.40 1.58
N VAL A 29 -6.93 18.26 0.90
CA VAL A 29 -8.00 17.25 0.86
C VAL A 29 -8.24 16.65 2.26
N TYR A 30 -7.17 16.26 2.96
CA TYR A 30 -7.24 15.78 4.34
C TYR A 30 -7.75 16.85 5.31
N ALA A 31 -7.26 18.09 5.21
CA ALA A 31 -7.71 19.18 6.06
C ALA A 31 -9.20 19.48 5.86
N LYS A 32 -9.66 19.62 4.61
CA LYS A 32 -11.04 19.98 4.29
C LYS A 32 -12.05 18.89 4.62
N LYS A 33 -11.70 17.62 4.39
CA LYS A 33 -12.67 16.51 4.51
C LYS A 33 -12.57 15.75 5.83
N MET A 34 -11.48 15.88 6.58
CA MET A 34 -11.25 15.11 7.81
C MET A 34 -10.84 15.96 9.01
N ASN A 35 -10.67 17.28 8.87
CA ASN A 35 -10.14 18.16 9.92
C ASN A 35 -8.79 17.66 10.47
N VAL A 36 -7.90 17.22 9.58
CA VAL A 36 -6.55 16.75 9.94
C VAL A 36 -5.45 17.52 9.22
N HIS A 37 -4.40 17.84 9.95
CA HIS A 37 -3.11 18.20 9.40
C HIS A 37 -2.38 16.91 9.01
N TYR A 38 -2.06 16.79 7.73
CA TYR A 38 -1.34 15.63 7.20
C TYR A 38 0.17 15.83 7.37
N LEU A 39 0.73 15.23 8.42
CA LEU A 39 2.11 15.47 8.81
C LEU A 39 3.08 14.75 7.87
N THR A 40 2.93 13.43 7.70
CA THR A 40 3.77 12.63 6.80
C THR A 40 3.16 11.28 6.42
N HIS A 41 3.69 10.68 5.35
CA HIS A 41 3.45 9.32 4.92
C HIS A 41 4.73 8.51 5.15
N MET A 42 4.72 7.64 6.16
CA MET A 42 5.97 7.03 6.61
C MET A 42 6.44 5.91 5.70
N ILE A 43 5.56 5.12 5.08
CA ILE A 43 5.97 3.84 4.47
C ILE A 43 5.96 3.76 2.94
N HIS A 44 6.19 4.89 2.28
CA HIS A 44 6.21 4.94 0.81
C HIS A 44 7.18 3.90 0.20
N GLY A 45 6.79 3.28 -0.90
CA GLY A 45 7.60 2.28 -1.60
C GLY A 45 7.57 0.88 -0.96
N VAL A 46 6.81 0.67 0.12
CA VAL A 46 6.49 -0.67 0.61
C VAL A 46 5.34 -1.23 -0.23
N HIS A 47 5.69 -2.05 -1.23
CA HIS A 47 4.73 -2.56 -2.20
C HIS A 47 3.97 -3.78 -1.70
N PHE A 48 2.74 -3.94 -2.16
CA PHE A 48 1.99 -5.18 -1.96
C PHE A 48 2.41 -6.26 -2.95
N TYR A 49 2.23 -7.51 -2.53
CA TYR A 49 2.37 -8.72 -3.33
C TYR A 49 1.12 -9.58 -3.13
N ILE A 50 0.92 -10.56 -4.01
CA ILE A 50 -0.07 -11.61 -3.77
C ILE A 50 0.65 -12.84 -3.26
N PHE A 51 0.15 -13.43 -2.19
CA PHE A 51 0.66 -14.67 -1.63
C PHE A 51 -0.40 -15.75 -1.73
N THR A 52 -0.01 -16.98 -2.08
CA THR A 52 -0.97 -18.10 -2.17
C THR A 52 -0.37 -19.42 -1.69
N SER A 53 -1.25 -20.32 -1.30
CA SER A 53 -0.96 -21.73 -1.02
C SER A 53 -0.94 -22.60 -2.30
N LYS A 54 -1.61 -22.16 -3.36
CA LYS A 54 -1.80 -22.87 -4.64
C LYS A 54 -1.21 -22.06 -5.80
N PRO A 55 -0.61 -22.69 -6.82
CA PRO A 55 0.00 -21.97 -7.93
C PRO A 55 -1.04 -21.28 -8.82
N ALA A 56 -0.66 -20.16 -9.41
CA ALA A 56 -1.35 -19.54 -10.54
C ALA A 56 -1.29 -20.46 -11.76
N LYS A 57 -2.31 -20.38 -12.62
CA LYS A 57 -2.34 -21.07 -13.92
C LYS A 57 -2.34 -20.00 -15.02
N ASN A 58 -1.34 -20.02 -15.91
CA ASN A 58 -1.22 -19.04 -17.00
C ASN A 58 -1.32 -17.57 -16.53
N GLY A 59 -0.72 -17.25 -15.38
CA GLY A 59 -0.76 -15.91 -14.78
C GLY A 59 -2.12 -15.51 -14.17
N ARG A 60 -3.05 -16.47 -14.05
CA ARG A 60 -4.38 -16.32 -13.44
C ARG A 60 -4.48 -16.96 -12.07
N LEU A 61 -5.37 -16.42 -11.26
CA LEU A 61 -5.69 -16.90 -9.91
C LEU A 61 -7.15 -17.38 -9.84
N ASP A 62 -7.65 -17.92 -10.94
CA ASP A 62 -9.04 -18.34 -11.10
C ASP A 62 -9.43 -19.37 -10.02
N GLY A 63 -10.58 -19.12 -9.37
CA GLY A 63 -11.13 -20.00 -8.33
C GLY A 63 -10.45 -19.90 -6.96
N LEU A 64 -9.39 -19.09 -6.81
CA LEU A 64 -8.78 -18.85 -5.50
C LEU A 64 -9.57 -17.81 -4.72
N ARG A 65 -9.77 -18.05 -3.42
CA ARG A 65 -10.29 -17.04 -2.49
C ARG A 65 -9.13 -16.31 -1.86
N LEU A 66 -8.97 -15.02 -2.12
CA LEU A 66 -7.85 -14.25 -1.60
C LEU A 66 -8.34 -13.29 -0.54
N ARG A 67 -7.70 -13.32 0.64
CA ARG A 67 -7.94 -12.29 1.64
C ARG A 67 -7.63 -10.93 1.04
N SER A 68 -8.59 -10.03 1.18
CA SER A 68 -8.58 -8.70 0.60
C SER A 68 -8.83 -7.58 1.61
N VAL A 69 -8.45 -6.36 1.23
CA VAL A 69 -9.04 -5.11 1.71
C VAL A 69 -9.39 -4.26 0.47
N PRO A 70 -10.21 -3.20 0.59
CA PRO A 70 -10.79 -2.52 -0.58
C PRO A 70 -9.80 -2.17 -1.71
N ILE A 71 -8.56 -1.81 -1.39
CA ILE A 71 -7.52 -1.39 -2.34
C ILE A 71 -7.16 -2.41 -3.44
N TYR A 72 -7.24 -3.72 -3.18
CA TYR A 72 -6.88 -4.75 -4.18
C TYR A 72 -8.07 -5.60 -4.66
N ASP A 73 -9.28 -5.30 -4.20
CA ASP A 73 -10.49 -6.04 -4.59
C ASP A 73 -10.70 -6.10 -6.11
N ALA A 74 -10.63 -4.94 -6.78
CA ALA A 74 -10.81 -4.87 -8.23
C ALA A 74 -9.70 -5.62 -8.97
N PHE A 75 -8.46 -5.52 -8.48
CA PHE A 75 -7.33 -6.21 -9.05
C PHE A 75 -7.44 -7.73 -8.94
N PHE A 76 -7.86 -8.24 -7.78
CA PHE A 76 -8.04 -9.67 -7.55
C PHE A 76 -9.14 -10.25 -8.43
N ARG A 77 -10.28 -9.58 -8.57
CA ARG A 77 -11.32 -9.98 -9.53
C ARG A 77 -10.79 -9.96 -10.97
N GLY A 78 -10.01 -8.93 -11.32
CA GLY A 78 -9.33 -8.84 -12.62
C GLY A 78 -8.28 -9.93 -12.87
N LEU A 79 -7.86 -10.66 -11.82
CA LEU A 79 -7.01 -11.86 -11.85
C LEU A 79 -7.79 -13.18 -11.69
N GLY A 80 -9.12 -13.11 -11.52
CA GLY A 80 -10.02 -14.27 -11.43
C GLY A 80 -10.21 -14.83 -10.03
N ALA A 81 -9.55 -14.22 -9.06
CA ALA A 81 -9.71 -14.56 -7.67
C ALA A 81 -10.99 -13.93 -7.10
N THR A 82 -11.53 -14.59 -6.08
CA THR A 82 -12.63 -14.07 -5.26
C THR A 82 -12.03 -13.35 -4.05
N PRO A 83 -12.15 -12.01 -3.92
CA PRO A 83 -11.67 -11.31 -2.75
C PRO A 83 -12.57 -11.61 -1.54
N VAL A 84 -11.94 -11.90 -0.40
CA VAL A 84 -12.61 -12.11 0.91
C VAL A 84 -12.11 -11.06 1.88
N ARG A 85 -12.95 -10.09 2.23
CA ARG A 85 -12.55 -8.96 3.09
C ARG A 85 -12.42 -9.41 4.54
N MET A 86 -11.25 -9.16 5.14
CA MET A 86 -11.04 -9.36 6.57
C MET A 86 -9.84 -8.56 7.09
N ALA A 87 -9.86 -8.24 8.39
CA ALA A 87 -8.76 -7.55 9.07
C ALA A 87 -7.52 -8.47 9.20
N PRO A 88 -6.30 -7.90 9.29
CA PRO A 88 -5.06 -8.68 9.39
C PRO A 88 -5.04 -9.75 10.50
N PRO A 89 -5.56 -9.51 11.72
CA PRO A 89 -5.54 -10.51 12.79
C PRO A 89 -6.31 -11.81 12.45
N ALA A 90 -7.30 -11.75 11.57
CA ALA A 90 -8.09 -12.92 11.17
C ALA A 90 -7.41 -13.80 10.11
N VAL A 91 -6.34 -13.32 9.47
CA VAL A 91 -5.73 -13.97 8.30
C VAL A 91 -5.11 -15.31 8.65
N TYR A 92 -4.43 -15.42 9.79
CA TYR A 92 -3.80 -16.68 10.22
C TYR A 92 -4.83 -17.80 10.30
N THR A 93 -5.91 -17.59 11.04
CA THR A 93 -6.99 -18.58 11.20
C THR A 93 -7.71 -18.85 9.88
N ALA A 94 -7.90 -17.84 9.04
CA ALA A 94 -8.52 -18.03 7.73
C ALA A 94 -7.65 -18.89 6.78
N LEU A 95 -6.32 -18.77 6.85
CA LEU A 95 -5.38 -19.62 6.12
C LEU A 95 -5.36 -21.03 6.69
N GLU A 96 -5.26 -21.16 8.02
CA GLU A 96 -5.23 -22.43 8.72
C GLU A 96 -6.47 -23.28 8.44
N ARG A 97 -7.66 -22.66 8.45
CA ARG A 97 -8.94 -23.32 8.16
C ARG A 97 -9.24 -23.45 6.66
N GLY A 98 -8.35 -22.96 5.79
CA GLY A 98 -8.59 -22.96 4.34
C GLY A 98 -9.83 -22.15 3.93
N THR A 99 -10.19 -21.11 4.67
CA THR A 99 -11.25 -20.16 4.28
C THR A 99 -10.77 -19.25 3.14
N VAL A 100 -9.46 -18.98 3.09
CA VAL A 100 -8.79 -18.31 1.98
C VAL A 100 -7.61 -19.16 1.50
N ASP A 101 -7.34 -19.09 0.21
CA ASP A 101 -6.24 -19.78 -0.47
C ASP A 101 -4.97 -18.90 -0.53
N GLY A 102 -5.06 -17.65 -0.12
CA GLY A 102 -4.00 -16.65 -0.19
C GLY A 102 -4.44 -15.28 0.28
N TYR A 103 -3.59 -14.27 0.08
CA TYR A 103 -3.82 -12.91 0.56
C TYR A 103 -3.02 -11.85 -0.22
N GLY A 104 -3.52 -10.61 -0.21
CA GLY A 104 -2.72 -9.43 -0.54
C GLY A 104 -2.04 -8.87 0.71
N TRP A 105 -0.72 -8.65 0.64
CA TRP A 105 0.06 -8.06 1.74
C TRP A 105 1.43 -7.57 1.25
N PRO A 106 2.12 -6.66 1.96
CA PRO A 106 3.54 -6.43 1.74
C PRO A 106 4.36 -7.70 2.02
N ASN A 107 5.63 -7.71 1.62
CA ASN A 107 6.57 -8.74 2.10
C ASN A 107 6.89 -8.57 3.59
N TRP A 108 6.63 -7.41 4.18
CA TRP A 108 6.92 -7.11 5.59
C TRP A 108 5.92 -7.80 6.52
N GLY A 109 6.46 -8.45 7.55
CA GLY A 109 5.68 -8.99 8.67
C GLY A 109 4.95 -10.30 8.37
N VAL A 110 5.08 -10.85 7.16
CA VAL A 110 4.48 -12.15 6.81
C VAL A 110 4.92 -13.24 7.79
N ALA A 111 6.20 -13.22 8.17
CA ALA A 111 6.78 -14.19 9.10
C ALA A 111 6.37 -13.93 10.56
N ASP A 112 6.29 -12.66 10.95
CA ASP A 112 5.89 -12.21 12.28
C ASP A 112 4.45 -12.67 12.61
N PHE A 113 3.57 -12.67 11.60
CA PHE A 113 2.22 -13.19 11.73
C PHE A 113 2.09 -14.70 11.51
N GLY A 114 3.17 -15.42 11.19
CA GLY A 114 3.15 -16.87 10.98
C GLY A 114 2.49 -17.34 9.67
N TRP A 115 2.17 -16.43 8.74
CA TRP A 115 1.44 -16.77 7.50
C TRP A 115 2.28 -17.52 6.48
N GLN A 116 3.61 -17.43 6.57
CA GLN A 116 4.56 -18.20 5.75
C GLN A 116 4.33 -19.71 5.86
N LYS A 117 3.78 -20.21 6.98
CA LYS A 117 3.44 -21.63 7.17
C LYS A 117 2.40 -22.15 6.18
N TYR A 118 1.52 -21.27 5.69
CA TYR A 118 0.43 -21.60 4.77
C TYR A 118 0.65 -21.02 3.36
N THR A 119 1.84 -20.48 3.10
CA THR A 119 2.16 -19.74 1.87
C THR A 119 3.24 -20.48 1.09
N LYS A 120 3.01 -20.68 -0.20
CA LYS A 120 3.95 -21.36 -1.10
C LYS A 120 4.47 -20.46 -2.21
N PHE A 121 3.68 -19.47 -2.62
CA PHE A 121 4.01 -18.58 -3.74
C PHE A 121 3.84 -17.11 -3.35
N GLN A 122 4.73 -16.28 -3.87
CA GLN A 122 4.67 -14.82 -3.83
C GLN A 122 4.69 -14.31 -5.27
N TYR A 123 3.65 -13.62 -5.71
CA TYR A 123 3.53 -13.05 -7.04
C TYR A 123 3.90 -11.57 -7.04
N GLY A 124 4.75 -11.18 -7.98
CA GLY A 124 5.12 -9.80 -8.25
C GLY A 124 5.33 -9.55 -9.75
N PRO A 125 5.87 -8.38 -10.16
CA PRO A 125 6.48 -7.34 -9.32
C PRO A 125 5.49 -6.69 -8.35
N GLY A 126 6.01 -6.05 -7.29
CA GLY A 126 5.18 -5.41 -6.27
C GLY A 126 4.24 -4.35 -6.87
N PHE A 127 3.02 -4.27 -6.36
CA PHE A 127 1.97 -3.37 -6.84
C PHE A 127 1.47 -2.44 -5.74
N LEU A 128 1.06 -1.24 -6.13
CA LEU A 128 0.61 -0.17 -5.22
C LEU A 128 1.61 0.07 -4.06
N ASN A 129 1.23 0.86 -3.08
CA ASN A 129 2.03 1.11 -1.88
C ASN A 129 1.15 0.92 -0.65
N ALA A 130 1.72 0.38 0.42
CA ALA A 130 1.07 0.39 1.71
C ALA A 130 0.97 1.82 2.24
N GLY A 131 -0.23 2.24 2.63
CA GLY A 131 -0.51 3.55 3.23
C GLY A 131 -0.41 3.52 4.75
N VAL A 132 0.65 4.09 5.34
CA VAL A 132 0.70 4.45 6.77
C VAL A 132 1.00 5.93 6.90
N HIS A 133 0.13 6.63 7.63
CA HIS A 133 0.05 8.08 7.67
C HIS A 133 0.18 8.54 9.12
N ILE A 134 0.97 9.59 9.35
CA ILE A 134 0.89 10.34 10.61
C ILE A 134 -0.01 11.54 10.36
N LEU A 135 -1.11 11.56 11.09
CA LEU A 135 -2.13 12.60 11.04
C LEU A 135 -2.21 13.28 12.39
N VAL A 136 -2.41 14.60 12.39
CA VAL A 136 -2.66 15.39 13.59
C VAL A 136 -4.02 16.04 13.43
N ASN A 137 -4.86 16.05 14.47
CA ASN A 137 -6.09 16.84 14.44
C ASN A 137 -5.74 18.31 14.13
N LEU A 138 -6.44 18.91 13.17
CA LEU A 138 -6.06 20.21 12.62
C LEU A 138 -6.22 21.35 13.65
N ASP A 139 -7.22 21.29 14.53
CA ASP A 139 -7.40 22.31 15.55
C ASP A 139 -6.32 22.23 16.62
N LYS A 140 -5.94 21.01 17.02
CA LYS A 140 -4.78 20.80 17.89
C LYS A 140 -3.49 21.29 17.24
N TRP A 141 -3.28 21.01 15.95
CA TRP A 141 -2.12 21.51 15.20
C TRP A 141 -2.04 23.06 15.20
N LYS A 142 -3.17 23.73 14.97
CA LYS A 142 -3.25 25.21 15.02
C LYS A 142 -2.97 25.75 16.41
N GLY A 143 -3.38 25.04 17.46
CA GLY A 143 -3.15 25.41 18.86
C GLY A 143 -1.72 25.17 19.37
N LEU A 144 -0.88 24.43 18.66
CA LEU A 144 0.52 24.25 19.03
C LEU A 144 1.30 25.58 18.96
N ALA A 145 2.34 25.71 19.78
CA ALA A 145 3.32 26.78 19.62
C ALA A 145 4.14 26.59 18.33
N GLU A 146 4.76 27.67 17.85
CA GLU A 146 5.51 27.63 16.59
C GLU A 146 6.69 26.65 16.63
N ASP A 147 7.43 26.62 17.74
CA ASP A 147 8.55 25.71 18.00
C ASP A 147 8.10 24.24 18.03
N GLN A 148 6.93 23.94 18.61
CA GLN A 148 6.34 22.61 18.63
C GLN A 148 5.96 22.14 17.22
N ARG A 149 5.29 23.00 16.42
CA ARG A 149 4.99 22.70 15.01
C ARG A 149 6.26 22.49 14.20
N ARG A 150 7.28 23.33 14.43
CA ARG A 150 8.58 23.25 13.76
C ARG A 150 9.25 21.91 14.08
N CYS A 151 9.29 21.52 15.35
CA CYS A 151 9.87 20.25 15.79
C CYS A 151 9.21 19.05 15.07
N LEU A 152 7.88 18.97 15.11
CA LEU A 152 7.12 17.89 14.46
C LEU A 152 7.35 17.85 12.95
N THR A 153 7.35 19.02 12.30
CA THR A 153 7.61 19.12 10.85
C THR A 153 9.03 18.67 10.50
N THR A 154 10.03 19.11 11.27
CA THR A 154 11.43 18.72 11.05
C THR A 154 11.62 17.21 11.20
N MET A 155 11.03 16.60 12.22
CA MET A 155 11.10 15.15 12.41
C MET A 155 10.39 14.37 11.30
N ALA A 156 9.23 14.86 10.84
CA ALA A 156 8.52 14.29 9.71
C ALA A 156 9.38 14.29 8.42
N LEU A 157 10.02 15.42 8.11
CA LEU A 157 10.91 15.54 6.95
C LEU A 157 12.17 14.67 7.09
N TRP A 158 12.70 14.53 8.31
CA TRP A 158 13.83 13.63 8.59
C TRP A 158 13.45 12.17 8.31
N VAL A 159 12.30 11.70 8.83
CA VAL A 159 11.80 10.34 8.57
C VAL A 159 11.63 10.11 7.06
N GLU A 160 11.02 11.06 6.33
CA GLU A 160 10.84 10.95 4.89
C GLU A 160 12.15 10.79 4.11
N LYS A 161 13.23 11.41 4.59
CA LYS A 161 14.57 11.33 3.98
C LYS A 161 15.27 10.01 4.30
N GLU A 162 15.17 9.52 5.52
CA GLU A 162 15.84 8.29 5.94
C GLU A 162 15.07 7.02 5.50
N TRP A 163 13.76 7.16 5.26
CA TRP A 163 12.87 6.05 4.94
C TRP A 163 13.37 5.12 3.82
N PRO A 164 13.83 5.60 2.65
CA PRO A 164 14.24 4.72 1.56
C PRO A 164 15.36 3.76 1.97
N LYS A 165 16.33 4.21 2.77
CA LYS A 165 17.44 3.37 3.26
C LYS A 165 16.94 2.29 4.20
N TRP A 166 16.10 2.66 5.17
CA TRP A 166 15.52 1.69 6.10
C TRP A 166 14.68 0.66 5.37
N ARG A 167 13.86 1.11 4.42
CA ARG A 167 13.02 0.26 3.59
C ARG A 167 13.82 -0.76 2.79
N GLU A 168 14.93 -0.38 2.19
CA GLU A 168 15.80 -1.28 1.42
C GLU A 168 16.39 -2.38 2.30
N GLY A 169 16.88 -2.02 3.49
CA GLY A 169 17.38 -2.98 4.47
C GLY A 169 16.32 -4.00 4.88
N VAL A 170 15.15 -3.52 5.30
CA VAL A 170 14.04 -4.38 5.73
C VAL A 170 13.50 -5.23 4.58
N ASN A 171 13.44 -4.68 3.35
CA ASN A 171 13.04 -5.46 2.17
C ASN A 171 13.96 -6.66 1.93
N LYS A 172 15.28 -6.47 2.05
CA LYS A 172 16.27 -7.54 1.88
C LYS A 172 16.06 -8.62 2.94
N GLU A 173 15.90 -8.22 4.19
CA GLU A 173 15.69 -9.12 5.32
C GLU A 173 14.39 -9.93 5.16
N GLN A 174 13.25 -9.26 4.96
CA GLN A 174 11.94 -9.90 4.87
C GLN A 174 11.86 -10.85 3.67
N ASN A 175 12.47 -10.48 2.53
CA ASN A 175 12.57 -11.38 1.39
C ASN A 175 13.43 -12.62 1.70
N ALA A 176 14.56 -12.47 2.40
CA ALA A 176 15.40 -13.59 2.78
C ALA A 176 14.66 -14.57 3.70
N ILE A 177 13.88 -14.06 4.66
CA ILE A 177 13.04 -14.88 5.56
C ILE A 177 12.03 -15.70 4.75
N LEU A 178 11.33 -15.07 3.81
CA LEU A 178 10.35 -15.75 2.94
C LEU A 178 11.00 -16.84 2.08
N ARG A 179 12.18 -16.57 1.50
CA ARG A 179 12.92 -17.57 0.70
C ARG A 179 13.40 -18.74 1.55
N LYS A 180 13.91 -18.48 2.76
CA LYS A 180 14.30 -19.53 3.71
C LYS A 180 13.10 -20.38 4.15
N ALA A 181 11.91 -19.79 4.24
CA ALA A 181 10.66 -20.51 4.49
C ALA A 181 10.13 -21.30 3.27
N GLY A 182 10.84 -21.27 2.13
CA GLY A 182 10.47 -22.02 0.93
C GLY A 182 9.42 -21.33 0.05
N VAL A 183 9.08 -20.07 0.31
CA VAL A 183 8.13 -19.32 -0.52
C VAL A 183 8.78 -18.99 -1.87
N LYS A 184 8.17 -19.47 -2.96
CA LYS A 184 8.67 -19.28 -4.32
C LYS A 184 8.19 -17.96 -4.91
N TYR A 185 9.11 -17.18 -5.47
CA TYR A 185 8.74 -15.98 -6.23
C TYR A 185 8.24 -16.35 -7.62
N VAL A 186 7.16 -15.70 -8.05
CA VAL A 186 6.63 -15.82 -9.40
C VAL A 186 6.52 -14.43 -10.01
N ASN A 187 7.22 -14.21 -11.12
CA ASN A 187 7.17 -12.97 -11.87
C ASN A 187 6.02 -13.01 -12.89
N LEU A 188 5.03 -12.12 -12.74
CA LEU A 188 3.89 -11.95 -13.65
C LEU A 188 4.12 -10.83 -14.68
N GLY A 189 5.36 -10.34 -14.78
CA GLY A 189 5.79 -9.37 -15.78
C GLY A 189 5.53 -7.92 -15.40
N PRO A 190 6.12 -6.98 -16.17
CA PRO A 190 6.14 -5.55 -15.83
C PRO A 190 4.76 -4.88 -15.89
N ASN A 191 3.79 -5.47 -16.58
CA ASN A 191 2.43 -4.92 -16.69
C ASN A 191 1.58 -5.18 -15.44
N PHE A 192 2.01 -6.07 -14.54
CA PHE A 192 1.24 -6.47 -13.37
C PHE A 192 0.98 -5.29 -12.39
N PRO A 193 1.98 -4.51 -11.97
CA PRO A 193 1.76 -3.33 -11.14
C PRO A 193 0.94 -2.24 -11.85
N LYS A 194 1.18 -2.05 -13.15
CA LYS A 194 0.43 -1.06 -13.96
C LYS A 194 -1.06 -1.40 -14.00
N LYS A 195 -1.42 -2.67 -14.20
CA LYS A 195 -2.83 -3.12 -14.19
C LYS A 195 -3.50 -2.85 -12.85
N ALA A 196 -2.82 -3.11 -11.73
CA ALA A 196 -3.35 -2.80 -10.40
C ALA A 196 -3.58 -1.28 -10.23
N ALA A 197 -2.58 -0.46 -10.62
CA ALA A 197 -2.65 0.98 -10.51
C ALA A 197 -3.76 1.58 -11.39
N ASP A 198 -3.89 1.15 -12.64
CA ASP A 198 -4.91 1.65 -13.56
C ASP A 198 -6.33 1.31 -13.07
N LEU A 199 -6.54 0.09 -12.54
CA LEU A 199 -7.83 -0.29 -11.96
C LEU A 199 -8.19 0.57 -10.75
N TYR A 200 -7.21 0.88 -9.90
CA TYR A 200 -7.49 1.68 -8.70
C TYR A 200 -7.65 3.18 -9.03
N TRP A 201 -6.87 3.71 -9.97
CA TRP A 201 -7.11 5.05 -10.52
C TRP A 201 -8.50 5.18 -11.14
N ALA A 202 -8.95 4.17 -11.90
CA ALA A 202 -10.30 4.15 -12.48
C ALA A 202 -11.38 4.16 -11.39
N ASP A 203 -11.15 3.49 -10.26
CA ASP A 203 -12.09 3.49 -9.15
C ASP A 203 -12.19 4.86 -8.46
N ILE A 204 -11.05 5.52 -8.21
CA ILE A 204 -11.03 6.89 -7.67
C ILE A 204 -11.69 7.87 -8.66
N ALA A 205 -11.46 7.68 -9.97
CA ALA A 205 -12.02 8.55 -11.01
C ALA A 205 -13.56 8.46 -11.11
N LYS A 206 -14.18 7.34 -10.74
CA LYS A 206 -15.65 7.25 -10.64
C LYS A 206 -16.21 8.20 -9.58
N ALA A 207 -15.47 8.41 -8.49
CA ALA A 207 -15.89 9.27 -7.39
C ALA A 207 -15.48 10.73 -7.61
N ASN A 208 -14.30 10.99 -8.16
CA ASN A 208 -13.79 12.35 -8.38
C ASN A 208 -12.83 12.42 -9.58
N PRO A 209 -13.35 12.52 -10.82
CA PRO A 209 -12.54 12.50 -12.03
C PRO A 209 -11.62 13.74 -12.14
N ASP A 210 -12.10 14.91 -11.72
CA ASP A 210 -11.32 16.15 -11.76
C ASP A 210 -10.12 16.11 -10.82
N PHE A 211 -10.28 15.50 -9.64
CA PHE A 211 -9.18 15.25 -8.72
C PHE A 211 -8.14 14.36 -9.37
N VAL A 212 -8.54 13.22 -9.95
CA VAL A 212 -7.61 12.28 -10.62
C VAL A 212 -6.85 12.96 -11.76
N LYS A 213 -7.54 13.74 -12.60
CA LYS A 213 -6.94 14.48 -13.72
C LYS A 213 -5.81 15.42 -13.26
N LYS A 214 -5.93 15.99 -12.06
CA LYS A 214 -4.96 16.93 -11.48
C LYS A 214 -3.85 16.23 -10.71
N ILE A 215 -4.17 15.26 -9.86
CA ILE A 215 -3.19 14.64 -8.95
C ILE A 215 -2.33 13.58 -9.62
N ARG A 216 -2.90 12.77 -10.52
CA ARG A 216 -2.22 11.62 -11.12
C ARG A 216 -0.94 12.03 -11.86
N PRO A 217 -0.93 13.09 -12.72
CA PRO A 217 0.30 13.54 -13.36
C PRO A 217 1.37 14.03 -12.39
N LEU A 218 1.01 14.47 -11.18
CA LEU A 218 1.98 14.91 -10.17
C LEU A 218 2.57 13.71 -9.41
N MET A 219 1.81 12.63 -9.24
CA MET A 219 2.24 11.43 -8.52
C MET A 219 2.99 10.42 -9.40
N GLU A 220 2.94 10.57 -10.72
CA GLU A 220 3.61 9.68 -11.68
C GLU A 220 4.86 10.27 -12.35
N LYS A 221 5.16 11.55 -12.14
CA LYS A 221 6.41 12.22 -12.53
C LYS A 221 7.55 11.79 -11.62
#